data_AF-A0A524Q1Y0-F1
#
_entry.id   AF-A0A524Q1Y0-F1
#
_cell.length_a   1.000
_cell.length_b   1.000
_cell.length_c   1.000
_cell.angle_alpha   90.00
_cell.angle_beta   90.00
_cell.angle_gamma   90.00
#
_symmetry.space_group_name_H-M   'P 1'
#
loop_
_entity.id
_entity.type
_entity.pdbx_description
1 polymer ?
#
loop_
_entity_poly.entity_id
_entity_poly.type
_entity_poly.pdbx_seq_one_letter_code
_entity_poly.pdbx_strand_id
1 'polypeptide(L)'
;VADLKGKTVAIQRNGPHVDYFLKLLKDARLGSSDVKIVWTKDLVGASGDTPMAKLASGGIDAAFVIIPDALALTSQGNVGTGAEDSVRGARILLSTKTANRIISDVYAVRKDYFDRNREAVKAFVLALFRSEEEVRDLFSGKGDAYRQLLEISGKLLLDDPGARDEVAGMYGDAEMAGFNGNVKFLGDPAYLRNYKRLSFDIQDSLLSLGLLKKRHDLITANWNFAAMRSGLRYADRVDVSRFRPDTTAVVAERLSQKGAGALFSFEINFSPNQSVFSVSEYRAEFDRVIDLASTYGGAIITVEGHSDPMNYLRKKKEGAEPILLRKIEQAAKNLSYNRAQSVKTEIVRYAGTRGISLDPNQLNTIGLGISSPKFEVPSSQEQWKKNMRVEFKIIQVEAEDEVFRPL
;
A
#
# COMPACT_ATOMS: atom_id res chain seq x y z
N VAL A 1 -10.69 5.37 3.16
CA VAL A 1 -10.28 6.63 2.48
C VAL A 1 -11.45 7.37 1.85
N ALA A 2 -12.41 6.69 1.20
CA ALA A 2 -13.59 7.34 0.61
C ALA A 2 -14.36 8.24 1.60
N ASP A 3 -14.38 7.88 2.88
CA ASP A 3 -15.03 8.65 3.96
C ASP A 3 -14.38 10.02 4.23
N LEU A 4 -13.23 10.33 3.61
CA LEU A 4 -12.63 11.66 3.68
C LEU A 4 -13.43 12.69 2.88
N LYS A 5 -14.38 12.29 2.03
CA LYS A 5 -15.21 13.23 1.28
C LYS A 5 -15.97 14.17 2.24
N GLY A 6 -15.77 15.48 2.06
CA GLY A 6 -16.32 16.55 2.88
C GLY A 6 -15.58 16.80 4.20
N LYS A 7 -14.55 16.00 4.51
CA LYS A 7 -13.79 16.05 5.77
C LYS A 7 -12.65 17.05 5.73
N THR A 8 -12.23 17.47 6.93
CA THR A 8 -11.13 18.41 7.12
C THR A 8 -9.85 17.66 7.43
N VAL A 9 -8.80 17.89 6.65
CA VAL A 9 -7.53 17.15 6.73
C VAL A 9 -6.37 18.11 6.97
N ALA A 10 -5.66 17.94 8.08
CA ALA A 10 -4.46 18.72 8.40
C ALA A 10 -3.21 18.10 7.75
N ILE A 11 -2.39 18.93 7.10
CA ILE A 11 -1.20 18.48 6.37
C ILE A 11 -0.11 19.56 6.34
N GLN A 12 1.15 19.16 6.43
CA GLN A 12 2.28 20.07 6.28
C GLN A 12 2.37 20.57 4.83
N ARG A 13 2.50 21.88 4.66
CA ARG A 13 2.74 22.50 3.35
C ARG A 13 4.13 22.14 2.84
N ASN A 14 4.22 21.86 1.52
CA ASN A 14 5.46 21.56 0.81
C ASN A 14 6.22 20.30 1.29
N GLY A 15 5.60 19.47 2.15
CA GLY A 15 6.16 18.19 2.58
C GLY A 15 5.83 17.04 1.60
N PRO A 16 6.51 15.88 1.76
CA PRO A 16 6.27 14.70 0.92
C PRO A 16 4.84 14.13 1.08
N HIS A 17 4.19 14.40 2.21
CA HIS A 17 2.82 13.97 2.48
C HIS A 17 1.79 14.53 1.51
N VAL A 18 2.09 15.64 0.81
CA VAL A 18 1.15 16.27 -0.13
C VAL A 18 0.83 15.35 -1.31
N ASP A 19 1.85 14.78 -1.96
CA ASP A 19 1.62 13.82 -3.03
C ASP A 19 0.97 12.55 -2.51
N TYR A 20 1.41 12.07 -1.34
CA TYR A 20 0.82 10.90 -0.71
C TYR A 20 -0.69 11.09 -0.51
N PHE A 21 -1.11 12.20 0.06
CA PHE A 21 -2.51 12.55 0.24
C PHE A 21 -3.30 12.57 -1.07
N LEU A 22 -2.77 13.23 -2.10
CA LEU A 22 -3.45 13.34 -3.40
C LEU A 22 -3.56 11.98 -4.10
N LYS A 23 -2.53 11.13 -4.02
CA LYS A 23 -2.59 9.75 -4.53
C LYS A 23 -3.66 8.94 -3.81
N LEU A 24 -3.77 9.05 -2.49
CA LEU A 24 -4.83 8.37 -1.72
C LEU A 24 -6.23 8.82 -2.16
N LEU A 25 -6.45 10.12 -2.32
CA LEU A 25 -7.72 10.64 -2.80
C LEU A 25 -8.03 10.10 -4.20
N LYS A 26 -7.07 10.17 -5.12
CA LYS A 26 -7.23 9.68 -6.50
C LYS A 26 -7.62 8.21 -6.55
N ASP A 27 -6.98 7.37 -5.73
CA ASP A 27 -7.26 5.93 -5.64
C ASP A 27 -8.64 5.62 -5.04
N ALA A 28 -9.10 6.52 -4.15
CA ALA A 28 -10.45 6.54 -3.62
C ALA A 28 -11.48 7.21 -4.54
N ARG A 29 -11.10 7.62 -5.76
CA ARG A 29 -11.94 8.36 -6.72
C ARG A 29 -12.42 9.73 -6.20
N LEU A 30 -11.59 10.39 -5.40
CA LEU A 30 -11.79 11.74 -4.89
C LEU A 30 -10.75 12.70 -5.50
N GLY A 31 -11.11 13.97 -5.60
CA GLY A 31 -10.21 15.08 -5.89
C GLY A 31 -9.88 15.90 -4.64
N SER A 32 -8.90 16.79 -4.74
CA SER A 32 -8.57 17.74 -3.68
C SER A 32 -9.73 18.67 -3.30
N SER A 33 -10.66 18.93 -4.22
CA SER A 33 -11.88 19.71 -3.96
C SER A 33 -12.96 18.94 -3.19
N ASP A 34 -12.85 17.62 -3.10
CA ASP A 34 -13.77 16.80 -2.29
C ASP A 34 -13.45 16.87 -0.79
N VAL A 35 -12.37 17.54 -0.39
CA VAL A 35 -11.85 17.58 0.98
C VAL A 35 -11.44 19.00 1.37
N LYS A 36 -11.46 19.32 2.66
CA LYS A 36 -11.03 20.63 3.18
C LYS A 36 -9.60 20.51 3.72
N ILE A 37 -8.63 21.02 2.98
CA ILE A 37 -7.23 20.95 3.38
C ILE A 37 -6.89 22.08 4.36
N VAL A 38 -6.38 21.72 5.53
CA VAL A 38 -5.80 22.66 6.50
C VAL A 38 -4.28 22.56 6.42
N TRP A 39 -3.68 23.60 5.86
CA TRP A 39 -2.23 23.70 5.74
C TRP A 39 -1.61 24.07 7.07
N THR A 40 -0.51 23.39 7.37
CA THR A 40 0.34 23.65 8.54
C THR A 40 1.76 23.94 8.07
N LYS A 41 2.50 24.76 8.83
CA LYS A 41 3.87 25.13 8.50
C LYS A 41 4.86 24.01 8.86
N ASP A 42 4.71 23.44 10.04
CA ASP A 42 5.66 22.51 10.63
C ASP A 42 5.08 21.09 10.61
N LEU A 43 5.93 20.06 10.61
CA LEU A 43 5.48 18.66 10.48
C LEU A 43 5.19 17.99 11.83
N VAL A 44 6.04 18.26 12.82
CA VAL A 44 6.15 17.47 14.05
C VAL A 44 5.91 18.35 15.27
N GLY A 45 5.14 17.83 16.22
CA GLY A 45 5.07 18.36 17.58
C GLY A 45 3.64 18.57 18.08
N ALA A 46 3.46 18.41 19.39
CA ALA A 46 2.16 18.55 20.08
C ALA A 46 1.64 20.00 20.16
N SER A 47 2.44 20.99 19.76
CA SER A 47 2.09 22.41 19.82
C SER A 47 2.53 23.13 18.54
N GLY A 48 2.03 24.36 18.38
CA GLY A 48 2.34 25.19 17.22
C GLY A 48 1.46 24.88 16.01
N ASP A 49 1.99 25.12 14.82
CA ASP A 49 1.27 24.95 13.56
C ASP A 49 1.68 23.64 12.88
N THR A 50 1.29 22.52 13.51
CA THR A 50 1.59 21.14 13.10
C THR A 50 0.30 20.33 12.89
N PRO A 51 0.29 19.28 12.06
CA PRO A 51 -0.89 18.43 11.89
C PRO A 51 -1.36 17.76 13.19
N MET A 52 -0.42 17.36 14.07
CA MET A 52 -0.74 16.81 15.39
C MET A 52 -1.50 17.81 16.26
N ALA A 53 -0.98 19.03 16.42
CA ALA A 53 -1.62 20.06 17.22
C ALA A 53 -3.02 20.42 16.68
N LYS A 54 -3.18 20.49 15.34
CA LYS A 54 -4.50 20.73 14.72
C LYS A 54 -5.49 19.61 15.02
N LEU A 55 -5.07 18.34 14.92
CA LEU A 55 -5.94 17.20 15.25
C LEU A 55 -6.36 17.21 16.72
N ALA A 56 -5.41 17.48 17.62
CA ALA A 56 -5.66 17.55 19.06
C ALA A 56 -6.59 18.70 19.47
N SER A 57 -6.55 19.83 18.74
CA SER A 57 -7.39 21.00 19.04
C SER A 57 -8.89 20.84 18.71
N GLY A 58 -9.26 19.75 18.01
CA GLY A 58 -10.62 19.52 17.53
C GLY A 58 -10.95 20.25 16.22
N GLY A 59 -12.03 19.83 15.55
CA GLY A 59 -12.45 20.42 14.26
C GLY A 59 -11.69 19.93 13.02
N ILE A 60 -10.74 19.02 13.21
CA ILE A 60 -10.03 18.29 12.15
C ILE A 60 -10.46 16.83 12.19
N ASP A 61 -10.79 16.25 11.04
CA ASP A 61 -11.25 14.87 10.93
C ASP A 61 -10.09 13.88 10.71
N ALA A 62 -9.00 14.33 10.09
CA ALA A 62 -7.80 13.53 9.84
C ALA A 62 -6.53 14.39 9.76
N ALA A 63 -5.37 13.79 10.02
CA ALA A 63 -4.08 14.46 9.89
C ALA A 63 -3.03 13.54 9.26
N PHE A 64 -2.12 14.13 8.48
CA PHE A 64 -0.91 13.46 8.02
C PHE A 64 0.23 13.80 8.97
N VAL A 65 0.71 12.81 9.70
CA VAL A 65 1.77 12.91 10.71
C VAL A 65 2.81 11.81 10.49
N ILE A 66 3.97 11.95 11.12
CA ILE A 66 5.00 10.91 11.19
C ILE A 66 5.09 10.36 12.62
N ILE A 67 5.87 9.30 12.82
CA ILE A 67 6.25 8.85 14.15
C ILE A 67 7.29 9.85 14.70
N PRO A 68 7.18 10.30 15.97
CA PRO A 68 6.35 9.73 17.03
C PRO A 68 4.92 10.27 17.16
N ASP A 69 4.56 11.40 16.54
CA ASP A 69 3.24 12.05 16.69
C ASP A 69 2.06 11.09 16.42
N ALA A 70 2.18 10.22 15.41
CA ALA A 70 1.16 9.22 15.11
C ALA A 70 0.88 8.27 16.29
N LEU A 71 1.93 7.84 17.00
CA LEU A 71 1.82 6.96 18.16
C LEU A 71 1.25 7.71 19.36
N ALA A 72 1.68 8.95 19.57
CA ALA A 72 1.15 9.81 20.64
C ALA A 72 -0.37 9.99 20.48
N LEU A 73 -0.81 10.38 19.28
CA LEU A 73 -2.24 10.61 18.97
C LEU A 73 -3.11 9.37 19.13
N THR A 74 -2.55 8.17 18.98
CA THR A 74 -3.29 6.91 18.87
C THR A 74 -3.05 5.94 20.03
N SER A 75 -2.54 6.42 21.18
CA SER A 75 -2.23 5.54 22.32
C SER A 75 -1.32 4.38 21.91
N GLN A 76 -0.17 4.73 21.33
CA GLN A 76 0.86 3.80 20.83
C GLN A 76 0.40 2.88 19.69
N GLY A 77 -0.38 3.43 18.75
CA GLY A 77 -0.86 2.70 17.57
C GLY A 77 -2.22 2.01 17.74
N ASN A 78 -2.82 2.09 18.94
CA ASN A 78 -4.16 1.60 19.24
C ASN A 78 -5.24 2.64 18.84
N VAL A 79 -6.39 2.58 19.50
CA VAL A 79 -7.40 3.64 19.46
C VAL A 79 -7.10 4.62 20.58
N GLY A 80 -6.92 5.90 20.24
CA GLY A 80 -6.66 6.96 21.20
C GLY A 80 -7.76 7.08 22.25
N THR A 81 -7.35 7.28 23.50
CA THR A 81 -8.27 7.28 24.66
C THR A 81 -8.70 8.69 25.07
N GLY A 82 -7.91 9.70 24.69
CA GLY A 82 -8.02 11.06 25.22
C GLY A 82 -7.16 11.32 26.46
N ALA A 83 -6.37 10.34 26.90
CA ALA A 83 -5.37 10.51 27.95
C ALA A 83 -4.01 10.92 27.34
N GLU A 84 -3.19 11.62 28.12
CA GLU A 84 -1.89 12.14 27.68
C GLU A 84 -2.04 12.95 26.39
N ASP A 85 -1.22 12.69 25.37
CA ASP A 85 -1.26 13.33 24.06
C ASP A 85 -2.22 12.64 23.07
N SER A 86 -2.94 11.60 23.49
CA SER A 86 -3.83 10.85 22.60
C SER A 86 -5.15 11.57 22.36
N VAL A 87 -5.68 11.44 21.14
CA VAL A 87 -6.99 12.00 20.77
C VAL A 87 -8.03 10.89 20.82
N ARG A 88 -9.11 11.10 21.59
CA ARG A 88 -10.15 10.08 21.75
C ARG A 88 -10.73 9.63 20.41
N GLY A 89 -10.65 8.33 20.13
CA GLY A 89 -11.14 7.71 18.90
C GLY A 89 -10.21 7.84 17.69
N ALA A 90 -9.08 8.54 17.81
CA ALA A 90 -8.09 8.60 16.74
C ALA A 90 -7.44 7.22 16.56
N ARG A 91 -7.19 6.85 15.31
CA ARG A 91 -6.55 5.60 14.93
C ARG A 91 -5.72 5.82 13.66
N ILE A 92 -4.68 5.01 13.46
CA ILE A 92 -3.90 5.05 12.22
C ILE A 92 -4.75 4.49 11.10
N LEU A 93 -5.26 5.37 10.22
CA LEU A 93 -6.04 4.96 9.05
C LEU A 93 -5.19 4.22 8.01
N LEU A 94 -3.96 4.69 7.80
CA LEU A 94 -3.00 4.15 6.85
C LEU A 94 -1.58 4.60 7.20
N SER A 95 -0.60 3.72 7.04
CA SER A 95 0.82 4.04 7.17
C SER A 95 1.61 3.73 5.90
N THR A 96 2.82 4.26 5.83
CA THR A 96 3.79 3.96 4.77
C THR A 96 4.31 2.52 4.82
N LYS A 97 4.03 1.73 5.87
CA LYS A 97 4.24 0.27 5.82
C LYS A 97 3.36 -0.38 4.76
N THR A 98 2.11 0.06 4.67
CA THR A 98 1.16 -0.40 3.67
C THR A 98 1.41 0.27 2.32
N ALA A 99 1.53 1.60 2.30
CA ALA A 99 1.78 2.41 1.10
C ALA A 99 3.29 2.59 0.81
N ASN A 100 4.07 1.51 0.91
CA ASN A 100 5.53 1.58 0.97
C ASN A 100 6.26 1.99 -0.33
N ARG A 101 5.52 2.26 -1.40
CA ARG A 101 6.07 2.74 -2.69
C ARG A 101 5.50 4.10 -3.09
N ILE A 102 4.92 4.82 -2.13
CA ILE A 102 4.26 6.10 -2.39
C ILE A 102 5.25 7.27 -2.36
N ILE A 103 6.17 7.26 -1.39
CA ILE A 103 7.24 8.25 -1.24
C ILE A 103 8.57 7.56 -1.60
N SER A 104 9.47 8.29 -2.26
CA SER A 104 10.81 7.83 -2.59
C SER A 104 11.82 8.92 -2.30
N ASP A 105 12.83 8.60 -1.50
CA ASP A 105 13.94 9.50 -1.21
C ASP A 105 15.00 9.40 -2.31
N VAL A 106 15.51 10.56 -2.73
CA VAL A 106 16.49 10.66 -3.82
C VAL A 106 17.65 11.56 -3.43
N TYR A 107 18.84 11.19 -3.88
CA TYR A 107 20.00 12.08 -3.84
C TYR A 107 20.02 12.93 -5.11
N ALA A 108 19.93 14.24 -4.95
CA ALA A 108 20.05 15.21 -6.04
C ALA A 108 21.46 15.83 -6.04
N VAL A 109 22.03 16.00 -7.23
CA VAL A 109 23.31 16.68 -7.43
C VAL A 109 23.14 17.76 -8.49
N ARG A 110 23.78 18.91 -8.29
CA ARG A 110 23.81 19.96 -9.31
C ARG A 110 24.43 19.42 -10.59
N LYS A 111 23.78 19.70 -11.72
CA LYS A 111 24.23 19.23 -13.04
C LYS A 111 25.68 19.61 -13.35
N ASP A 112 26.08 20.85 -13.07
CA ASP A 112 27.42 21.34 -13.39
C ASP A 112 28.52 20.71 -12.53
N TYR A 113 28.21 20.33 -11.29
CA TYR A 113 29.12 19.55 -10.46
C TYR A 113 29.19 18.11 -10.96
N PHE A 114 28.05 17.49 -11.28
CA PHE A 114 27.98 16.13 -11.79
C PHE A 114 28.76 15.94 -13.08
N ASP A 115 28.59 16.86 -14.03
CA ASP A 115 29.27 16.80 -15.33
C ASP A 115 30.81 16.87 -15.16
N ARG A 116 31.30 17.62 -14.16
CA ARG A 116 32.74 17.76 -13.86
C ARG A 116 33.31 16.66 -12.95
N ASN A 117 32.47 16.01 -12.15
CA ASN A 117 32.89 15.11 -11.07
C ASN A 117 32.18 13.76 -11.12
N ARG A 118 31.81 13.29 -12.32
CA ARG A 118 30.97 12.09 -12.50
C ARG A 118 31.53 10.85 -11.78
N GLU A 119 32.84 10.61 -11.85
CA GLU A 119 33.46 9.47 -11.17
C GLU A 119 33.44 9.61 -9.63
N ALA A 120 33.60 10.83 -9.10
CA ALA A 120 33.48 11.07 -7.66
C ALA A 120 32.03 10.82 -7.18
N VAL A 121 31.03 11.27 -7.94
CA VAL A 121 29.62 11.00 -7.63
C VAL A 121 29.31 9.50 -7.76
N LYS A 122 29.88 8.80 -8.75
CA LYS A 122 29.76 7.35 -8.88
C LYS A 122 30.36 6.62 -7.67
N ALA A 123 31.54 7.04 -7.21
CA ALA A 123 32.19 6.48 -6.03
C ALA A 123 31.34 6.69 -4.77
N PHE A 124 30.75 7.88 -4.61
CA PHE A 124 29.79 8.16 -3.53
C PHE A 124 28.57 7.23 -3.58
N VAL A 125 27.96 7.03 -4.74
CA VAL A 125 26.81 6.12 -4.90
C VAL A 125 27.20 4.66 -4.57
N LEU A 126 28.38 4.20 -5.02
CA LEU A 126 28.88 2.86 -4.69
C LEU A 126 29.15 2.69 -3.19
N ALA A 127 29.67 3.74 -2.53
CA ALA A 127 29.86 3.73 -1.08
C ALA A 127 28.52 3.62 -0.35
N LEU A 128 27.49 4.38 -0.75
CA LEU A 128 26.15 4.26 -0.17
C LEU A 128 25.56 2.86 -0.31
N PHE A 129 25.73 2.22 -1.48
CA PHE A 129 25.27 0.84 -1.64
C PHE A 129 25.97 -0.11 -0.67
N ARG A 130 27.31 -0.08 -0.59
CA ARG A 130 28.07 -0.94 0.32
C ARG A 130 27.69 -0.70 1.79
N SER A 131 27.55 0.56 2.20
CA SER A 131 27.13 0.91 3.56
C SER A 131 25.72 0.43 3.87
N GLU A 132 24.78 0.50 2.92
CA GLU A 132 23.44 -0.07 3.10
C GLU A 132 23.51 -1.59 3.31
N GLU A 133 24.33 -2.32 2.53
CA GLU A 133 24.51 -3.75 2.72
C GLU A 133 25.14 -4.08 4.09
N GLU A 134 26.07 -3.27 4.57
CA GLU A 134 26.67 -3.44 5.91
C GLU A 134 25.65 -3.22 7.02
N VAL A 135 24.88 -2.12 6.96
CA VAL A 135 23.82 -1.85 7.94
C VAL A 135 22.78 -2.97 7.94
N ARG A 136 22.36 -3.43 6.76
CA ARG A 136 21.42 -4.55 6.63
C ARG A 136 21.92 -5.82 7.32
N ASP A 137 23.20 -6.14 7.19
CA ASP A 137 23.81 -7.30 7.84
C ASP A 137 23.84 -7.13 9.36
N LEU A 138 24.13 -5.92 9.85
CA LEU A 138 24.09 -5.61 11.29
C LEU A 138 22.67 -5.82 11.85
N PHE A 139 21.63 -5.36 11.16
CA PHE A 139 20.24 -5.57 11.57
C PHE A 139 19.82 -7.05 11.55
N SER A 140 20.41 -7.85 10.66
CA SER A 140 20.20 -9.29 10.59
C SER A 140 20.93 -10.05 11.69
N GLY A 141 22.18 -9.69 11.97
CA GLY A 141 23.05 -10.38 12.93
C GLY A 141 22.89 -9.93 14.39
N LYS A 142 22.48 -8.68 14.64
CA LYS A 142 22.21 -8.10 15.96
C LYS A 142 23.35 -8.24 17.00
N GLY A 143 24.61 -8.23 16.53
CA GLY A 143 25.81 -8.31 17.37
C GLY A 143 26.25 -6.98 18.00
N ASP A 144 27.49 -6.93 18.51
CA ASP A 144 28.01 -5.73 19.20
C ASP A 144 28.07 -4.49 18.30
N ALA A 145 28.49 -4.67 17.03
CA ALA A 145 28.51 -3.59 16.05
C ALA A 145 27.11 -3.04 15.73
N TYR A 146 26.07 -3.88 15.79
CA TYR A 146 24.67 -3.42 15.68
C TYR A 146 24.29 -2.54 16.87
N ARG A 147 24.64 -2.94 18.10
CA ARG A 147 24.36 -2.13 19.30
C ARG A 147 25.08 -0.79 19.27
N GLN A 148 26.34 -0.79 18.83
CA GLN A 148 27.12 0.43 18.66
C GLN A 148 26.52 1.36 17.59
N LEU A 149 26.08 0.80 16.45
CA LEU A 149 25.38 1.57 15.43
C LEU A 149 24.12 2.24 15.99
N LEU A 150 23.30 1.50 16.74
CA LEU A 150 22.07 2.04 17.34
C LEU A 150 22.37 3.13 18.37
N GLU A 151 23.40 2.96 19.20
CA GLU A 151 23.79 3.96 20.20
C GLU A 151 24.27 5.27 19.57
N ILE A 152 25.16 5.18 18.57
CA ILE A 152 25.64 6.35 17.84
C ILE A 152 24.47 7.03 17.11
N SER A 153 23.62 6.24 16.46
CA SER A 153 22.45 6.76 15.74
C SER A 153 21.44 7.41 16.68
N GLY A 154 21.21 6.84 17.86
CA GLY A 154 20.33 7.42 18.87
C GLY A 154 20.85 8.77 19.32
N LYS A 155 22.16 8.88 19.56
CA LYS A 155 22.80 10.16 19.88
C LYS A 155 22.69 11.18 18.75
N LEU A 156 22.85 10.77 17.49
CA LEU A 156 22.85 11.68 16.34
C LEU A 156 21.45 12.12 15.89
N LEU A 157 20.46 11.22 15.97
CA LEU A 157 19.12 11.44 15.43
C LEU A 157 18.11 11.88 16.49
N LEU A 158 18.28 11.40 17.72
CA LEU A 158 17.32 11.58 18.82
C LEU A 158 17.96 12.24 20.06
N ASP A 159 19.22 12.68 19.95
CA ASP A 159 20.03 13.24 21.03
C ASP A 159 20.24 12.32 22.25
N ASP A 160 19.84 11.05 22.17
CA ASP A 160 19.89 10.06 23.25
C ASP A 160 20.56 8.74 22.79
N PRO A 161 21.75 8.39 23.30
CA PRO A 161 22.40 7.12 23.00
C PRO A 161 21.63 5.88 23.51
N GLY A 162 20.72 6.07 24.47
CA GLY A 162 19.85 5.03 25.02
C GLY A 162 18.66 4.67 24.12
N ALA A 163 18.30 5.52 23.15
CA ALA A 163 17.12 5.38 22.28
C ALA A 163 17.31 4.33 21.15
N ARG A 164 17.83 3.16 21.52
CA ARG A 164 18.23 2.09 20.59
C ARG A 164 17.02 1.43 19.93
N ASP A 165 15.95 1.21 20.69
CA ASP A 165 14.73 0.57 20.19
C ASP A 165 13.98 1.50 19.22
N GLU A 166 13.97 2.80 19.50
CA GLU A 166 13.41 3.84 18.63
C GLU A 166 14.17 3.89 17.30
N VAL A 167 15.51 3.93 17.33
CA VAL A 167 16.33 3.88 16.11
C VAL A 167 16.09 2.59 15.33
N ALA A 168 16.02 1.46 16.02
CA ALA A 168 15.73 0.18 15.36
C ALA A 168 14.34 0.19 14.71
N GLY A 169 13.36 0.81 15.37
CA GLY A 169 12.02 1.06 14.83
C GLY A 169 12.05 1.97 13.59
N MET A 170 12.77 3.09 13.63
CA MET A 170 12.95 4.01 12.49
C MET A 170 13.53 3.30 11.26
N TYR A 171 14.54 2.44 11.45
CA TYR A 171 15.07 1.62 10.37
C TYR A 171 14.03 0.63 9.84
N GLY A 172 13.31 -0.05 10.73
CA GLY A 172 12.26 -1.02 10.36
C GLY A 172 11.05 -0.39 9.65
N ASP A 173 10.83 0.91 9.81
CA ASP A 173 9.77 1.67 9.14
C ASP A 173 10.15 2.13 7.73
N ALA A 174 11.43 2.00 7.33
CA ALA A 174 11.93 2.35 6.01
C ALA A 174 12.15 1.11 5.13
N GLU A 175 11.80 1.20 3.85
CA GLU A 175 12.17 0.18 2.85
C GLU A 175 13.50 0.60 2.19
N MET A 176 14.59 -0.07 2.55
CA MET A 176 15.90 0.18 1.94
C MET A 176 15.93 -0.36 0.51
N ALA A 177 15.98 0.55 -0.47
CA ALA A 177 15.91 0.19 -1.89
C ALA A 177 17.07 -0.72 -2.34
N GLY A 178 18.27 -0.52 -1.77
CA GLY A 178 19.50 -1.20 -2.18
C GLY A 178 19.78 -1.05 -3.69
N PHE A 179 20.67 -1.90 -4.21
CA PHE A 179 21.04 -1.86 -5.63
C PHE A 179 19.87 -2.18 -6.56
N ASN A 180 19.15 -3.29 -6.31
CA ASN A 180 18.06 -3.73 -7.19
C ASN A 180 16.86 -2.77 -7.21
N GLY A 181 16.51 -2.17 -6.06
CA GLY A 181 15.48 -1.14 -6.01
C GLY A 181 15.86 0.07 -6.85
N ASN A 182 17.14 0.47 -6.87
CA ASN A 182 17.62 1.55 -7.73
C ASN A 182 17.60 1.18 -9.22
N VAL A 183 18.01 -0.04 -9.59
CA VAL A 183 17.90 -0.55 -10.98
C VAL A 183 16.45 -0.48 -11.45
N LYS A 184 15.52 -0.94 -10.62
CA LYS A 184 14.09 -0.93 -10.92
C LYS A 184 13.53 0.50 -11.00
N PHE A 185 13.83 1.33 -9.99
CA PHE A 185 13.31 2.68 -9.90
C PHE A 185 13.80 3.60 -11.04
N LEU A 186 15.06 3.50 -11.43
CA LEU A 186 15.66 4.39 -12.42
C LEU A 186 15.75 3.79 -13.83
N GLY A 187 15.72 2.46 -13.96
CA GLY A 187 16.01 1.75 -15.21
C GLY A 187 14.88 0.89 -15.77
N ASP A 188 13.88 0.52 -14.97
CA ASP A 188 12.77 -0.34 -15.42
C ASP A 188 11.52 0.49 -15.80
N PRO A 189 11.22 0.66 -17.10
CA PRO A 189 10.04 1.39 -17.54
C PRO A 189 8.72 0.66 -17.24
N ALA A 190 8.74 -0.66 -17.04
CA ALA A 190 7.57 -1.46 -16.71
C ALA A 190 7.23 -1.40 -15.22
N TYR A 191 8.18 -1.04 -14.36
CA TYR A 191 7.89 -0.81 -12.95
C TYR A 191 6.99 0.40 -12.75
N LEU A 192 5.75 0.19 -12.30
CA LEU A 192 4.75 1.27 -12.21
C LEU A 192 5.07 2.37 -11.20
N ARG A 193 6.05 2.15 -10.32
CA ARG A 193 6.54 3.15 -9.36
C ARG A 193 7.96 3.62 -9.70
N ASN A 194 8.37 3.55 -10.97
CA ASN A 194 9.64 4.10 -11.45
C ASN A 194 9.67 5.64 -11.36
N TYR A 195 10.89 6.19 -11.40
CA TYR A 195 11.17 7.61 -11.26
C TYR A 195 10.39 8.49 -12.24
N LYS A 196 10.34 8.10 -13.52
CA LYS A 196 9.68 8.91 -14.56
C LYS A 196 8.18 8.99 -14.31
N ARG A 197 7.55 7.86 -14.01
CA ARG A 197 6.11 7.81 -13.73
C ARG A 197 5.77 8.54 -12.43
N LEU A 198 6.53 8.29 -11.37
CA LEU A 198 6.31 8.94 -10.09
C LEU A 198 6.51 10.46 -10.18
N SER A 199 7.56 10.92 -10.85
CA SER A 199 7.80 12.35 -11.09
C SER A 199 6.69 12.99 -11.92
N PHE A 200 6.12 12.26 -12.90
CA PHE A 200 4.98 12.74 -13.66
C PHE A 200 3.73 12.87 -12.77
N ASP A 201 3.41 11.83 -12.00
CA ASP A 201 2.24 11.80 -11.11
C ASP A 201 2.32 12.89 -10.03
N ILE A 202 3.49 13.07 -9.39
CA ILE A 202 3.73 14.14 -8.41
C ILE A 202 3.51 15.52 -9.04
N GLN A 203 4.05 15.76 -10.24
CA GLN A 203 3.88 17.06 -10.89
C GLN A 203 2.43 17.31 -11.31
N ASP A 204 1.69 16.27 -11.72
CA ASP A 204 0.25 16.34 -12.00
C ASP A 204 -0.55 16.72 -10.75
N SER A 205 -0.25 16.03 -9.64
CA SER A 205 -0.77 16.33 -8.30
C SER A 205 -0.52 17.80 -7.90
N LEU A 206 0.72 18.28 -8.02
CA LEU A 206 1.08 19.65 -7.66
C LEU A 206 0.46 20.71 -8.61
N LEU A 207 0.29 20.39 -9.89
CA LEU A 207 -0.43 21.25 -10.85
C LEU A 207 -1.89 21.39 -10.47
N SER A 208 -2.55 20.28 -10.10
CA SER A 208 -3.96 20.28 -9.68
C SER A 208 -4.20 21.12 -8.42
N LEU A 209 -3.20 21.27 -7.56
CA LEU A 209 -3.23 22.15 -6.39
C LEU A 209 -2.80 23.60 -6.69
N GLY A 210 -2.36 23.91 -7.90
CA GLY A 210 -1.79 25.21 -8.24
C GLY A 210 -0.43 25.49 -7.57
N LEU A 211 0.23 24.47 -7.01
CA LEU A 211 1.57 24.58 -6.42
C LEU A 211 2.67 24.57 -7.48
N LEU A 212 2.36 24.07 -8.67
CA LEU A 212 3.23 24.08 -9.84
C LEU A 212 2.53 24.79 -11.01
N LYS A 213 3.28 25.52 -11.85
CA LYS A 213 2.73 26.24 -13.01
C LYS A 213 2.71 25.39 -14.29
N LYS A 214 3.68 24.50 -14.44
CA LYS A 214 3.81 23.57 -15.58
C LYS A 214 4.66 22.38 -15.16
N ARG A 215 4.62 21.28 -15.91
CA ARG A 215 5.58 20.18 -15.73
C ARG A 215 6.99 20.63 -16.13
N HIS A 216 7.97 20.06 -15.46
CA HIS A 216 9.39 20.22 -15.67
C HIS A 216 10.01 18.86 -15.95
N ASP A 217 10.91 18.84 -16.93
CA ASP A 217 11.71 17.67 -17.20
C ASP A 217 12.80 17.55 -16.14
N LEU A 218 12.74 16.46 -15.37
CA LEU A 218 13.75 16.12 -14.39
C LEU A 218 14.68 15.08 -14.99
N ILE A 219 15.98 15.39 -15.04
CA ILE A 219 17.01 14.50 -15.57
C ILE A 219 17.56 13.60 -14.47
N THR A 220 17.95 12.38 -14.85
CA THR A 220 18.63 11.44 -13.95
C THR A 220 20.11 11.35 -14.29
N ALA A 221 20.88 10.75 -13.38
CA ALA A 221 22.33 10.54 -13.58
C ALA A 221 22.67 9.59 -14.75
N ASN A 222 21.68 8.81 -15.23
CA ASN A 222 21.83 7.78 -16.27
C ASN A 222 23.01 6.85 -15.99
N TRP A 223 22.99 6.19 -14.83
CA TRP A 223 24.02 5.22 -14.45
C TRP A 223 23.90 3.94 -15.28
N ASN A 224 25.05 3.38 -15.69
CA ASN A 224 25.12 2.00 -16.15
C ASN A 224 25.22 1.09 -14.92
N PHE A 225 24.06 0.68 -14.39
CA PHE A 225 24.03 -0.16 -13.20
C PHE A 225 24.73 -1.51 -13.40
N ALA A 226 24.70 -2.10 -14.60
CA ALA A 226 25.41 -3.36 -14.86
C ALA A 226 26.92 -3.24 -14.56
N ALA A 227 27.52 -2.10 -14.92
CA ALA A 227 28.93 -1.80 -14.62
C ALA A 227 29.20 -1.44 -13.14
N MET A 228 28.15 -1.27 -12.33
CA MET A 228 28.24 -0.90 -10.91
C MET A 228 27.95 -2.08 -9.97
N ARG A 229 27.62 -3.27 -10.50
CA ARG A 229 27.34 -4.48 -9.69
C ARG A 229 28.57 -5.01 -8.95
N SER A 230 29.76 -4.84 -9.52
CA SER A 230 30.98 -5.46 -8.99
C SER A 230 31.30 -4.97 -7.58
N GLY A 231 31.50 -5.91 -6.66
CA GLY A 231 31.80 -5.63 -5.26
C GLY A 231 30.59 -5.27 -4.40
N LEU A 232 29.38 -5.54 -4.87
CA LEU A 232 28.14 -5.50 -4.07
C LEU A 232 27.68 -6.94 -3.79
N ARG A 233 27.38 -7.25 -2.53
CA ARG A 233 27.01 -8.61 -2.08
C ARG A 233 25.60 -9.00 -2.46
N TYR A 234 24.70 -8.01 -2.58
CA TYR A 234 23.27 -8.22 -2.80
C TYR A 234 22.78 -7.76 -4.17
N ALA A 235 23.67 -7.39 -5.10
CA ALA A 235 23.32 -6.94 -6.44
C ALA A 235 22.63 -8.02 -7.30
N ASP A 236 22.78 -9.30 -6.96
CA ASP A 236 22.15 -10.41 -7.67
C ASP A 236 21.05 -11.11 -6.83
N ARG A 237 20.67 -10.51 -5.69
CA ARG A 237 19.58 -11.02 -4.86
C ARG A 237 18.28 -11.00 -5.65
N VAL A 238 17.57 -12.13 -5.71
CA VAL A 238 16.24 -12.19 -6.29
C VAL A 238 15.23 -11.68 -5.27
N ASP A 239 14.31 -10.83 -5.72
CA ASP A 239 13.17 -10.40 -4.89
C ASP A 239 12.34 -11.63 -4.51
N VAL A 240 12.29 -11.91 -3.21
CA VAL A 240 11.42 -12.92 -2.63
C VAL A 240 10.15 -12.26 -2.13
N SER A 241 9.02 -12.95 -2.29
CA SER A 241 7.74 -12.49 -1.78
C SER A 241 7.82 -12.22 -0.29
N ARG A 242 7.34 -11.05 0.13
CA ARG A 242 7.18 -10.70 1.55
C ARG A 242 5.99 -11.43 2.19
N PHE A 243 5.07 -11.92 1.36
CA PHE A 243 3.85 -12.59 1.79
C PHE A 243 4.10 -14.09 1.86
N ARG A 244 3.92 -14.67 3.05
CA ARG A 244 3.92 -16.13 3.22
C ARG A 244 2.57 -16.69 2.77
N PRO A 245 2.49 -17.54 1.73
CA PRO A 245 1.22 -17.92 1.13
C PRO A 245 0.18 -18.41 2.15
N ASP A 246 0.55 -19.36 3.00
CA ASP A 246 -0.38 -19.99 3.96
C ASP A 246 -0.84 -19.00 5.04
N THR A 247 0.09 -18.26 5.64
CA THR A 247 -0.22 -17.25 6.67
C THR A 247 -1.06 -16.11 6.09
N THR A 248 -0.72 -15.66 4.89
CA THR A 248 -1.42 -14.55 4.21
C THR A 248 -2.85 -14.95 3.86
N ALA A 249 -3.07 -16.17 3.38
CA ALA A 249 -4.39 -16.69 3.07
C ALA A 249 -5.28 -16.75 4.33
N VAL A 250 -4.75 -17.25 5.45
CA VAL A 250 -5.49 -17.31 6.74
C VAL A 250 -5.88 -15.91 7.21
N VAL A 251 -4.96 -14.94 7.14
CA VAL A 251 -5.26 -13.57 7.55
C VAL A 251 -6.24 -12.90 6.59
N ALA A 252 -6.13 -13.12 5.28
CA ALA A 252 -7.08 -12.65 4.29
C ALA A 252 -8.50 -13.17 4.56
N GLU A 253 -8.67 -14.47 4.80
CA GLU A 253 -9.97 -15.07 5.15
C GLU A 253 -10.56 -14.47 6.43
N ARG A 254 -9.73 -14.33 7.48
CA ARG A 254 -10.15 -13.75 8.75
C ARG A 254 -10.60 -12.29 8.60
N LEU A 255 -9.84 -11.48 7.86
CA LEU A 255 -10.18 -10.07 7.61
C LEU A 255 -11.45 -9.93 6.77
N SER A 256 -11.63 -10.79 5.77
CA SER A 256 -12.84 -10.85 4.96
C SER A 256 -14.08 -11.19 5.80
N GLN A 257 -13.99 -12.22 6.66
CA GLN A 257 -15.09 -12.65 7.53
C GLN A 257 -15.46 -11.61 8.60
N LYS A 258 -14.48 -10.92 9.16
CA LYS A 258 -14.71 -9.85 10.16
C LYS A 258 -15.24 -8.56 9.53
N GLY A 259 -15.32 -8.46 8.20
CA GLY A 259 -15.69 -7.23 7.51
C GLY A 259 -14.69 -6.11 7.77
N ALA A 260 -13.39 -6.45 7.84
CA ALA A 260 -12.34 -5.46 8.06
C ALA A 260 -12.44 -4.32 7.03
N GLY A 261 -12.27 -3.09 7.50
CA GLY A 261 -12.38 -1.91 6.66
C GLY A 261 -11.35 -1.95 5.52
N ALA A 262 -11.81 -1.98 4.28
CA ALA A 262 -10.94 -1.88 3.12
C ALA A 262 -10.49 -0.42 2.92
N LEU A 263 -9.20 -0.23 2.61
CA LEU A 263 -8.69 1.08 2.19
C LEU A 263 -9.38 1.54 0.90
N PHE A 264 -9.50 0.58 -0.03
CA PHE A 264 -10.18 0.72 -1.31
C PHE A 264 -10.95 -0.57 -1.61
N SER A 265 -12.13 -0.45 -2.19
CA SER A 265 -12.88 -1.58 -2.73
C SER A 265 -13.54 -1.24 -4.06
N PHE A 266 -13.70 -2.26 -4.91
CA PHE A 266 -14.46 -2.17 -6.16
C PHE A 266 -14.81 -3.56 -6.68
N GLU A 267 -15.76 -3.62 -7.60
CA GLU A 267 -16.33 -4.88 -8.08
C GLU A 267 -16.20 -4.98 -9.60
N ILE A 268 -16.04 -6.21 -10.09
CA ILE A 268 -16.44 -6.56 -11.45
C ILE A 268 -17.71 -7.42 -11.39
N ASN A 269 -18.62 -7.19 -12.32
CA ASN A 269 -19.81 -8.02 -12.50
C ASN A 269 -19.58 -8.96 -13.68
N PHE A 270 -20.20 -10.14 -13.65
CA PHE A 270 -20.06 -11.12 -14.71
C PHE A 270 -21.40 -11.76 -15.06
N SER A 271 -21.46 -12.31 -16.27
CA SER A 271 -22.65 -13.00 -16.75
C SER A 271 -22.83 -14.37 -16.10
N PRO A 272 -24.07 -14.90 -16.03
CA PRO A 272 -24.30 -16.26 -15.56
C PRO A 272 -23.41 -17.27 -16.29
N ASN A 273 -22.91 -18.26 -15.56
CA ASN A 273 -22.05 -19.33 -16.08
C ASN A 273 -20.69 -18.88 -16.66
N GLN A 274 -20.35 -17.59 -16.56
CA GLN A 274 -19.04 -17.11 -16.96
C GLN A 274 -17.94 -17.68 -16.06
N SER A 275 -16.89 -18.21 -16.68
CA SER A 275 -15.68 -18.76 -16.04
C SER A 275 -14.38 -18.18 -16.61
N VAL A 276 -14.49 -17.46 -17.74
CA VAL A 276 -13.40 -16.78 -18.43
C VAL A 276 -13.60 -15.27 -18.26
N PHE A 277 -12.53 -14.57 -17.89
CA PHE A 277 -12.55 -13.13 -17.64
C PHE A 277 -11.54 -12.49 -18.57
N SER A 278 -11.99 -12.00 -19.73
CA SER A 278 -11.06 -11.50 -20.75
C SER A 278 -10.51 -10.13 -20.40
N VAL A 279 -9.24 -9.87 -20.73
CA VAL A 279 -8.63 -8.53 -20.59
C VAL A 279 -9.40 -7.49 -21.41
N SER A 280 -9.96 -7.85 -22.57
CA SER A 280 -10.74 -6.92 -23.38
C SER A 280 -11.98 -6.38 -22.67
N GLU A 281 -12.58 -7.18 -21.78
CA GLU A 281 -13.79 -6.81 -21.05
C GLU A 281 -13.47 -6.08 -19.74
N TYR A 282 -12.46 -6.56 -19.00
CA TYR A 282 -12.16 -6.10 -17.63
C TYR A 282 -10.86 -5.28 -17.52
N ARG A 283 -10.39 -4.70 -18.63
CA ARG A 283 -9.09 -3.99 -18.69
C ARG A 283 -8.96 -2.94 -17.59
N ALA A 284 -9.99 -2.10 -17.42
CA ALA A 284 -9.93 -0.96 -16.52
C ALA A 284 -9.79 -1.40 -15.06
N GLU A 285 -10.49 -2.46 -14.67
CA GLU A 285 -10.44 -3.02 -13.33
C GLU A 285 -9.14 -3.79 -13.09
N PHE A 286 -8.63 -4.51 -14.09
CA PHE A 286 -7.32 -5.17 -14.00
C PHE A 286 -6.21 -4.13 -13.88
N ASP A 287 -6.23 -3.07 -14.70
CA ASP A 287 -5.30 -1.95 -14.58
C ASP A 287 -5.34 -1.33 -13.18
N ARG A 288 -6.55 -1.18 -12.61
CA ARG A 288 -6.73 -0.67 -11.26
C ARG A 288 -6.10 -1.58 -10.20
N VAL A 289 -6.34 -2.90 -10.25
CA VAL A 289 -5.73 -3.84 -9.29
C VAL A 289 -4.20 -3.81 -9.42
N ILE A 290 -3.66 -3.79 -10.64
CA ILE A 290 -2.22 -3.76 -10.90
C ILE A 290 -1.60 -2.47 -10.33
N ASP A 291 -2.24 -1.31 -10.51
CA ASP A 291 -1.77 -0.04 -9.96
C ASP A 291 -1.78 -0.01 -8.42
N LEU A 292 -2.87 -0.50 -7.82
CA LEU A 292 -3.01 -0.59 -6.36
C LEU A 292 -2.00 -1.57 -5.77
N ALA A 293 -1.82 -2.76 -6.34
CA ALA A 293 -0.81 -3.73 -5.92
C ALA A 293 0.61 -3.15 -5.98
N SER A 294 0.89 -2.39 -7.05
CA SER A 294 2.20 -1.74 -7.23
C SER A 294 2.43 -0.58 -6.26
N THR A 295 1.38 0.11 -5.82
CA THR A 295 1.46 1.27 -4.91
C THR A 295 1.47 0.85 -3.44
N TYR A 296 0.60 -0.09 -3.06
CA TYR A 296 0.38 -0.54 -1.69
C TYR A 296 1.02 -1.90 -1.46
N GLY A 297 2.35 -1.97 -1.57
CA GLY A 297 3.09 -3.22 -1.48
C GLY A 297 2.94 -3.97 -0.16
N GLY A 298 2.58 -3.29 0.92
CA GLY A 298 2.34 -3.89 2.23
C GLY A 298 0.88 -4.28 2.50
N ALA A 299 -0.05 -3.98 1.57
CA ALA A 299 -1.45 -4.37 1.71
C ALA A 299 -1.68 -5.80 1.20
N ILE A 300 -2.63 -6.51 1.82
CA ILE A 300 -3.25 -7.71 1.25
C ILE A 300 -4.37 -7.25 0.32
N ILE A 301 -4.48 -7.88 -0.85
CA ILE A 301 -5.62 -7.68 -1.75
C ILE A 301 -6.47 -8.94 -1.73
N THR A 302 -7.69 -8.87 -1.21
CA THR A 302 -8.64 -9.99 -1.35
C THR A 302 -9.36 -9.89 -2.69
N VAL A 303 -9.53 -11.04 -3.34
CA VAL A 303 -10.31 -11.25 -4.57
C VAL A 303 -11.47 -12.14 -4.18
N GLU A 304 -12.61 -11.53 -3.86
CA GLU A 304 -13.74 -12.18 -3.23
C GLU A 304 -14.81 -12.52 -4.27
N GLY A 305 -15.01 -13.80 -4.52
CA GLY A 305 -16.06 -14.28 -5.42
C GLY A 305 -17.40 -14.36 -4.69
N HIS A 306 -18.46 -13.88 -5.34
CA HIS A 306 -19.83 -14.00 -4.86
C HIS A 306 -20.71 -14.73 -5.89
N SER A 307 -21.69 -15.46 -5.36
CA SER A 307 -22.72 -16.15 -6.11
C SER A 307 -24.10 -15.65 -5.68
N ASP A 308 -25.05 -15.70 -6.59
CA ASP A 308 -26.42 -15.31 -6.30
C ASP A 308 -27.20 -16.38 -5.50
N PRO A 309 -28.03 -15.99 -4.50
CA PRO A 309 -28.75 -16.92 -3.63
C PRO A 309 -30.04 -17.51 -4.25
N MET A 310 -30.49 -17.09 -5.42
CA MET A 310 -31.82 -17.42 -5.96
C MET A 310 -32.10 -18.93 -6.04
N ASN A 311 -31.12 -19.75 -6.46
CA ASN A 311 -31.29 -21.21 -6.51
C ASN A 311 -31.53 -21.80 -5.11
N TYR A 312 -30.74 -21.35 -4.12
CA TYR A 312 -30.91 -21.75 -2.73
C TYR A 312 -32.28 -21.33 -2.18
N LEU A 313 -32.67 -20.07 -2.42
CA LEU A 313 -33.95 -19.53 -1.94
C LEU A 313 -35.15 -20.28 -2.52
N ARG A 314 -35.12 -20.63 -3.81
CA ARG A 314 -36.15 -21.44 -4.45
C ARG A 314 -36.26 -22.82 -3.80
N LYS A 315 -35.13 -23.52 -3.64
CA LYS A 315 -35.10 -24.84 -3.01
C LYS A 315 -35.55 -24.81 -1.55
N LYS A 316 -35.17 -23.78 -0.80
CA LYS A 316 -35.64 -23.56 0.57
C LYS A 316 -37.16 -23.34 0.61
N LYS A 317 -37.70 -22.55 -0.32
CA LYS A 317 -39.16 -22.33 -0.45
C LYS A 317 -39.93 -23.60 -0.85
N GLU A 318 -39.32 -24.45 -1.68
CA GLU A 318 -39.85 -25.77 -2.08
C GLU A 318 -39.80 -26.81 -0.94
N GLY A 319 -39.25 -26.48 0.24
CA GLY A 319 -39.15 -27.42 1.36
C GLY A 319 -38.00 -28.43 1.20
N ALA A 320 -36.94 -28.08 0.47
CA ALA A 320 -35.79 -28.96 0.30
C ALA A 320 -35.12 -29.35 1.63
N GLU A 321 -34.69 -30.61 1.71
CA GLU A 321 -33.98 -31.15 2.86
C GLU A 321 -32.70 -30.35 3.22
N PRO A 322 -32.34 -30.21 4.51
CA PRO A 322 -31.17 -29.45 4.94
C PRO A 322 -29.86 -29.88 4.28
N ILE A 323 -29.71 -31.18 3.96
CA ILE A 323 -28.53 -31.72 3.28
C ILE A 323 -28.42 -31.16 1.85
N LEU A 324 -29.53 -31.02 1.13
CA LEU A 324 -29.54 -30.45 -0.22
C LEU A 324 -29.18 -28.96 -0.17
N LEU A 325 -29.71 -28.22 0.81
CA LEU A 325 -29.39 -26.81 1.00
C LEU A 325 -27.89 -26.58 1.27
N ARG A 326 -27.28 -27.37 2.16
CA ARG A 326 -25.82 -27.33 2.41
C ARG A 326 -24.99 -27.66 1.16
N LYS A 327 -25.43 -28.61 0.34
CA LYS A 327 -24.77 -28.92 -0.94
C LYS A 327 -24.82 -27.74 -1.91
N ILE A 328 -25.95 -27.02 -1.98
CA ILE A 328 -26.09 -25.83 -2.82
C ILE A 328 -25.17 -24.70 -2.33
N GLU A 329 -25.13 -24.45 -1.02
CA GLU A 329 -24.22 -23.47 -0.40
C GLU A 329 -22.75 -23.79 -0.73
N GLN A 330 -22.33 -25.04 -0.53
CA GLN A 330 -20.96 -25.46 -0.80
C GLN A 330 -20.62 -25.37 -2.29
N ALA A 331 -21.54 -25.76 -3.19
CA ALA A 331 -21.35 -25.63 -4.62
C ALA A 331 -21.20 -24.15 -5.03
N ALA A 332 -22.02 -23.27 -4.47
CA ALA A 332 -21.93 -21.83 -4.72
C ALA A 332 -20.62 -21.23 -4.19
N LYS A 333 -20.14 -21.70 -3.03
CA LYS A 333 -18.84 -21.33 -2.46
C LYS A 333 -17.70 -21.72 -3.39
N ASN A 334 -17.63 -22.98 -3.80
CA ASN A 334 -16.60 -23.49 -4.72
C ASN A 334 -16.63 -22.77 -6.07
N LEU A 335 -17.82 -22.54 -6.63
CA LEU A 335 -17.98 -21.81 -7.89
C LEU A 335 -17.42 -20.39 -7.79
N SER A 336 -17.78 -19.68 -6.72
CA SER A 336 -17.32 -18.31 -6.49
C SER A 336 -15.80 -18.23 -6.28
N TYR A 337 -15.21 -19.18 -5.55
CA TYR A 337 -13.76 -19.30 -5.38
C TYR A 337 -13.06 -19.51 -6.73
N ASN A 338 -13.54 -20.46 -7.53
CA ASN A 338 -12.94 -20.76 -8.84
C ASN A 338 -12.97 -19.53 -9.77
N ARG A 339 -14.06 -18.74 -9.73
CA ARG A 339 -14.14 -17.48 -10.50
C ARG A 339 -13.14 -16.44 -10.00
N ALA A 340 -13.05 -16.24 -8.69
CA ALA A 340 -12.04 -15.35 -8.11
C ALA A 340 -10.62 -15.76 -8.50
N GLN A 341 -10.33 -17.07 -8.53
CA GLN A 341 -9.04 -17.59 -8.96
C GLN A 341 -8.78 -17.41 -10.46
N SER A 342 -9.79 -17.59 -11.31
CA SER A 342 -9.67 -17.26 -12.74
C SER A 342 -9.31 -15.79 -12.94
N VAL A 343 -9.98 -14.88 -12.19
CA VAL A 343 -9.71 -13.44 -12.23
C VAL A 343 -8.29 -13.12 -11.77
N LYS A 344 -7.85 -13.65 -10.61
CA LYS A 344 -6.47 -13.49 -10.12
C LYS A 344 -5.45 -13.95 -11.16
N THR A 345 -5.66 -15.13 -11.73
CA THR A 345 -4.77 -15.72 -12.74
C THR A 345 -4.67 -14.84 -13.98
N GLU A 346 -5.79 -14.29 -14.45
CA GLU A 346 -5.81 -13.37 -15.58
C GLU A 346 -5.07 -12.07 -15.28
N ILE A 347 -5.28 -11.47 -14.11
CA ILE A 347 -4.59 -10.24 -13.70
C ILE A 347 -3.07 -10.44 -13.70
N VAL A 348 -2.58 -11.53 -13.09
CA VAL A 348 -1.15 -11.84 -13.04
C VAL A 348 -0.60 -12.07 -14.44
N ARG A 349 -1.32 -12.81 -15.30
CA ARG A 349 -0.92 -13.02 -16.69
C ARG A 349 -0.86 -11.71 -17.46
N TYR A 350 -1.90 -10.87 -17.34
CA TYR A 350 -2.00 -9.58 -18.01
C TYR A 350 -0.92 -8.59 -17.56
N ALA A 351 -0.57 -8.58 -16.27
CA ALA A 351 0.58 -7.83 -15.78
C ALA A 351 1.88 -8.33 -16.44
N GLY A 352 2.07 -9.65 -16.49
CA GLY A 352 3.24 -10.28 -17.12
C GLY A 352 3.40 -9.95 -18.61
N THR A 353 2.31 -9.91 -19.39
CA THR A 353 2.39 -9.51 -20.82
C THR A 353 2.79 -8.05 -21.02
N ARG A 354 2.72 -7.23 -19.97
CA ARG A 354 3.16 -5.83 -19.95
C ARG A 354 4.54 -5.65 -19.30
N GLY A 355 5.21 -6.74 -18.94
CA GLY A 355 6.48 -6.71 -18.20
C GLY A 355 6.34 -6.26 -16.74
N ILE A 356 5.11 -6.18 -16.21
CA ILE A 356 4.85 -5.76 -14.84
C ILE A 356 4.93 -6.99 -13.93
N SER A 357 5.89 -7.01 -13.03
CA SER A 357 5.99 -8.05 -12.00
C SER A 357 5.06 -7.74 -10.83
N LEU A 358 4.09 -8.62 -10.60
CA LEU A 358 3.23 -8.62 -9.42
C LEU A 358 3.60 -9.78 -8.51
N ASP A 359 3.49 -9.56 -7.20
CA ASP A 359 3.58 -10.64 -6.22
C ASP A 359 2.23 -11.37 -6.14
N PRO A 360 2.11 -12.61 -6.64
CA PRO A 360 0.84 -13.33 -6.63
C PRO A 360 0.36 -13.68 -5.22
N ASN A 361 1.24 -13.67 -4.20
CA ASN A 361 0.87 -13.94 -2.82
C ASN A 361 0.21 -12.73 -2.15
N GLN A 362 0.32 -11.55 -2.75
CA GLN A 362 -0.42 -10.36 -2.32
C GLN A 362 -1.92 -10.49 -2.64
N LEU A 363 -2.28 -11.19 -3.73
CA LEU A 363 -3.66 -11.40 -4.17
C LEU A 363 -4.21 -12.70 -3.57
N ASN A 364 -5.20 -12.61 -2.70
CA ASN A 364 -5.76 -13.76 -1.97
C ASN A 364 -7.20 -14.01 -2.37
N THR A 365 -7.47 -15.21 -2.89
CA THR A 365 -8.79 -15.57 -3.44
C THR A 365 -9.69 -16.15 -2.38
N ILE A 366 -10.92 -15.64 -2.27
CA ILE A 366 -11.90 -16.08 -1.28
C ILE A 366 -13.20 -16.39 -1.99
N GLY A 367 -13.79 -17.55 -1.72
CA GLY A 367 -15.13 -17.89 -2.17
C GLY A 367 -16.15 -17.61 -1.07
N LEU A 368 -16.95 -16.57 -1.22
CA LEU A 368 -18.03 -16.26 -0.27
C LEU A 368 -19.35 -16.94 -0.65
N GLY A 369 -19.48 -17.43 -1.89
CA GLY A 369 -20.70 -18.06 -2.35
C GLY A 369 -21.90 -17.14 -2.14
N ILE A 370 -22.90 -17.64 -1.40
CA ILE A 370 -24.14 -16.90 -1.12
C ILE A 370 -24.18 -16.24 0.27
N SER A 371 -23.08 -16.23 1.02
CA SER A 371 -23.06 -15.75 2.42
C SER A 371 -23.06 -14.23 2.55
N SER A 372 -22.64 -13.52 1.50
CA SER A 372 -22.60 -12.05 1.45
C SER A 372 -23.20 -11.56 0.13
N PRO A 373 -24.52 -11.77 -0.08
CA PRO A 373 -25.20 -11.28 -1.26
C PRO A 373 -25.37 -9.75 -1.16
N LYS A 374 -25.34 -9.08 -2.30
CA LYS A 374 -25.66 -7.65 -2.38
C LYS A 374 -27.17 -7.41 -2.21
N PHE A 375 -27.97 -8.37 -2.67
CA PHE A 375 -29.40 -8.44 -2.50
C PHE A 375 -29.75 -9.82 -1.93
N GLU A 376 -30.17 -9.86 -0.67
CA GLU A 376 -30.54 -11.11 0.02
C GLU A 376 -31.65 -11.87 -0.71
N VAL A 377 -32.66 -11.14 -1.21
CA VAL A 377 -33.75 -11.68 -2.03
C VAL A 377 -33.85 -10.84 -3.30
N PRO A 378 -33.18 -11.23 -4.40
CA PRO A 378 -33.19 -10.46 -5.64
C PRO A 378 -34.58 -10.51 -6.29
N SER A 379 -35.19 -9.34 -6.43
CA SER A 379 -36.56 -9.16 -6.96
C SER A 379 -36.61 -8.86 -8.46
N SER A 380 -35.46 -8.57 -9.07
CA SER A 380 -35.32 -8.29 -10.50
C SER A 380 -34.11 -8.99 -11.10
N GLN A 381 -34.09 -9.13 -12.43
CA GLN A 381 -32.93 -9.67 -13.15
C GLN A 381 -31.67 -8.82 -12.94
N GLU A 382 -31.82 -7.51 -12.73
CA GLU A 382 -30.69 -6.62 -12.46
C GLU A 382 -30.09 -6.88 -11.07
N GLN A 383 -30.94 -7.00 -10.03
CA GLN A 383 -30.48 -7.34 -8.67
C GLN A 383 -29.81 -8.72 -8.65
N TRP A 384 -30.41 -9.68 -9.35
CA TRP A 384 -29.85 -11.02 -9.55
C TRP A 384 -28.45 -10.97 -10.18
N LYS A 385 -28.28 -10.18 -11.24
CA LYS A 385 -26.97 -9.97 -11.90
C LYS A 385 -25.95 -9.31 -10.97
N LYS A 386 -26.35 -8.33 -10.16
CA LYS A 386 -25.47 -7.62 -9.21
C LYS A 386 -24.95 -8.49 -8.07
N ASN A 387 -25.57 -9.63 -7.78
CA ASN A 387 -25.04 -10.60 -6.82
C ASN A 387 -23.85 -11.40 -7.38
N MET A 388 -23.78 -11.58 -8.70
CA MET A 388 -22.72 -12.30 -9.41
C MET A 388 -21.55 -11.36 -9.68
N ARG A 389 -20.66 -11.25 -8.70
CA ARG A 389 -19.54 -10.30 -8.72
C ARG A 389 -18.26 -10.90 -8.15
N VAL A 390 -17.15 -10.31 -8.55
CA VAL A 390 -15.87 -10.43 -7.84
C VAL A 390 -15.56 -9.06 -7.24
N GLU A 391 -15.41 -9.01 -5.92
CA GLU A 391 -15.07 -7.81 -5.19
C GLU A 391 -13.58 -7.82 -4.83
N PHE A 392 -12.89 -6.74 -5.16
CA PHE A 392 -11.51 -6.51 -4.74
C PHE A 392 -11.51 -5.64 -3.49
N LYS A 393 -10.79 -6.04 -2.44
CA LYS A 393 -10.56 -5.22 -1.26
C LYS A 393 -9.08 -5.12 -0.96
N ILE A 394 -8.59 -3.89 -0.83
CA ILE A 394 -7.21 -3.60 -0.45
C ILE A 394 -7.23 -3.35 1.05
N ILE A 395 -6.61 -4.25 1.81
CA ILE A 395 -6.70 -4.29 3.26
C ILE A 395 -5.31 -4.03 3.84
N GLN A 396 -5.23 -3.08 4.77
CA GLN A 396 -4.04 -2.86 5.58
C GLN A 396 -3.82 -4.05 6.51
N VAL A 397 -2.58 -4.51 6.59
CA VAL A 397 -2.14 -5.46 7.61
C VAL A 397 -1.51 -4.63 8.73
N GLU A 398 -2.12 -4.65 9.92
CA GLU A 398 -1.56 -3.98 11.11
C GLU A 398 -0.33 -4.75 11.64
N ALA A 399 0.53 -4.09 12.40
CA ALA A 399 1.80 -4.65 12.88
C ALA A 399 1.63 -5.90 13.77
N GLU A 400 0.46 -6.09 14.39
CA GLU A 400 0.14 -7.25 15.24
C GLU A 400 -0.32 -8.48 14.43
N ASP A 401 -0.61 -8.32 13.14
CA ASP A 401 -0.92 -9.43 12.26
C ASP A 401 0.39 -10.01 11.72
N GLU A 402 0.80 -11.16 12.26
CA GLU A 402 2.05 -11.93 12.04
C GLU A 402 2.42 -12.27 10.56
N VAL A 403 1.76 -11.68 9.58
CA VAL A 403 1.96 -11.90 8.15
C VAL A 403 3.20 -11.19 7.62
N PHE A 404 3.56 -10.03 8.19
CA PHE A 404 4.63 -9.20 7.65
C PHE A 404 5.97 -9.47 8.33
N ARG A 405 6.96 -9.87 7.52
CA ARG A 405 8.37 -9.77 7.91
C ARG A 405 9.02 -8.64 7.09
N PRO A 406 9.77 -7.72 7.72
CA PRO A 406 10.64 -6.82 6.97
C PRO A 406 11.70 -7.63 6.19
N LEU A 407 12.19 -7.05 5.09
CA LEU A 407 13.10 -7.66 4.10
C LEU A 407 14.53 -7.92 4.58
#